data_AF-A0A2T7Q6K7-F1
#
_entry.id   AF-A0A2T7Q6K7-F1
#
_cell.length_a   1.000
_cell.length_b   1.000
_cell.length_c   1.000
_cell.angle_alpha   90.00
_cell.angle_beta   90.00
_cell.angle_gamma   90.00
#
_symmetry.space_group_name_H-M   'P 1'
#
loop_
_entity.id
_entity.type
_entity.pdbx_description
1 polymer ?
#
loop_
_entity_poly.entity_id
_entity_poly.type
_entity_poly.pdbx_seq_one_letter_code
_entity_poly.pdbx_strand_id
1 'polypeptide(L)'
;MKKTFIALFAIAMIGGTIASCKKDKKTDCASLTTNLANATKAYAAEQSSANCKNYKAAIQDLINGGCVTSSDEKAAYQLILDNLNCDVQ
;
A
#
# COMPACT_ATOMS: atom_id res chain seq x y z
N MET A 1 -9.75 34.45 -11.42
CA MET A 1 -8.55 34.75 -10.60
C MET A 1 -8.52 33.76 -9.45
N LYS A 2 -7.50 33.02 -9.08
CA LYS A 2 -6.14 32.77 -9.56
C LYS A 2 -5.74 31.48 -8.83
N LYS A 3 -5.20 30.50 -9.57
CA LYS A 3 -4.18 29.53 -9.14
C LYS A 3 -4.61 28.44 -8.15
N THR A 4 -5.11 27.34 -8.70
CA THR A 4 -4.96 25.99 -8.15
C THR A 4 -3.47 25.68 -7.97
N PHE A 5 -3.00 25.73 -6.73
CA PHE A 5 -1.71 25.15 -6.35
C PHE A 5 -1.87 23.64 -6.22
N ILE A 6 -1.71 22.94 -7.34
CA ILE A 6 -1.41 21.51 -7.34
C ILE A 6 0.00 21.39 -6.75
N ALA A 7 0.08 21.11 -5.46
CA ALA A 7 1.32 20.75 -4.81
C ALA A 7 1.73 19.36 -5.33
N LEU A 8 2.52 19.34 -6.41
CA LEU A 8 3.32 18.20 -6.81
C LEU A 8 4.30 17.91 -5.66
N PHE A 9 3.96 16.95 -4.81
CA PHE A 9 4.97 16.26 -4.00
C PHE A 9 5.76 15.35 -4.94
N ALA A 10 6.73 15.95 -5.65
CA ALA A 10 7.84 15.21 -6.22
C ALA A 10 8.67 14.69 -5.05
N ILE A 11 8.40 13.44 -4.65
CA ILE A 11 9.25 12.72 -3.70
C ILE A 11 10.59 12.51 -4.42
N ALA A 12 11.54 13.38 -4.09
CA ALA A 12 12.91 13.28 -4.53
C ALA A 12 13.45 11.91 -4.11
N MET A 13 13.90 11.13 -5.10
CA MET A 13 14.71 9.95 -4.87
C MET A 13 16.02 10.39 -4.20
N ILE A 14 16.06 10.33 -2.87
CA ILE A 14 17.33 10.43 -2.15
C ILE A 14 18.00 9.08 -2.31
N GLY A 15 19.00 9.06 -3.20
CA GLY A 15 20.01 8.02 -3.27
C GLY A 15 20.74 7.92 -1.93
N GLY A 16 20.28 7.01 -1.08
CA GLY A 16 20.96 6.59 0.12
C GLY A 16 21.77 5.32 -0.18
N THR A 17 23.08 5.45 -0.22
CA THR A 17 24.02 4.33 -0.18
C THR A 17 23.89 3.61 1.15
N ILE A 18 23.05 2.57 1.21
CA ILE A 18 23.10 1.58 2.30
C ILE A 18 23.92 0.38 1.84
N ALA A 19 25.22 0.49 2.12
CA ALA A 19 26.10 -0.64 2.30
C ALA A 19 25.54 -1.51 3.44
N SER A 20 24.86 -2.59 3.08
CA SER A 20 24.69 -3.80 3.89
C SER A 20 24.20 -4.90 2.98
N CYS A 21 25.15 -5.58 2.33
CA CYS A 21 24.92 -6.86 1.68
C CYS A 21 24.62 -7.91 2.75
N LYS A 22 23.38 -7.99 3.21
CA LYS A 22 22.83 -9.19 3.80
C LYS A 22 21.87 -9.78 2.77
N LYS A 23 22.20 -10.97 2.25
CA LYS A 23 21.33 -11.75 1.37
C LYS A 23 20.14 -12.27 2.20
N ASP A 24 19.31 -11.37 2.66
CA ASP A 24 17.96 -11.67 3.15
C ASP A 24 17.04 -11.41 1.96
N LYS A 25 16.04 -12.27 1.72
CA LYS A 25 15.07 -12.04 0.64
C LYS A 25 14.47 -10.65 0.83
N LYS A 26 14.96 -9.66 0.07
CA LYS A 26 14.47 -8.29 0.15
C LYS A 26 13.01 -8.36 -0.26
N THR A 27 12.09 -8.14 0.68
CA THR A 27 10.69 -7.93 0.34
C THR A 27 10.66 -6.81 -0.71
N ASP A 28 10.08 -7.11 -1.88
CA ASP A 28 9.93 -6.12 -2.93
C ASP A 28 8.74 -5.22 -2.63
N CYS A 29 8.99 -4.20 -1.81
CA CYS A 29 7.97 -3.23 -1.43
C CYS A 29 7.41 -2.43 -2.60
N ALA A 30 8.17 -2.29 -3.70
CA ALA A 30 7.67 -1.63 -4.90
C ALA A 30 6.58 -2.49 -5.57
N SER A 31 6.82 -3.79 -5.69
CA SER A 31 5.82 -4.74 -6.19
C SER A 31 4.61 -4.82 -5.27
N LEU A 32 4.80 -4.90 -3.95
CA LEU A 32 3.67 -4.96 -3.00
C LEU A 32 2.83 -3.68 -3.00
N THR A 33 3.45 -2.50 -3.09
CA THR A 33 2.74 -1.22 -3.21
C THR A 33 1.97 -1.14 -4.52
N THR A 34 2.56 -1.61 -5.63
CA THR A 34 1.89 -1.68 -6.93
C THR A 34 0.69 -2.62 -6.90
N ASN A 35 0.84 -3.78 -6.26
CA ASN A 35 -0.25 -4.74 -6.08
C ASN A 35 -1.38 -4.15 -5.24
N LEU A 36 -1.07 -3.46 -4.15
CA LEU A 36 -2.05 -2.74 -3.34
C LEU A 36 -2.80 -1.71 -4.18
N ALA A 37 -2.09 -0.85 -4.92
CA ALA A 37 -2.72 0.17 -5.76
C ALA A 37 -3.64 -0.44 -6.83
N ASN A 38 -3.25 -1.55 -7.43
CA ASN A 38 -4.07 -2.27 -8.40
C ASN A 38 -5.31 -2.90 -7.75
N ALA A 39 -5.16 -3.53 -6.59
CA ALA A 39 -6.26 -4.13 -5.85
C ALA A 39 -7.26 -3.08 -5.35
N THR A 40 -6.77 -1.92 -4.89
CA THR A 40 -7.61 -0.76 -4.56
C THR A 40 -8.42 -0.29 -5.76
N LYS A 41 -7.79 -0.15 -6.95
CA LYS A 41 -8.48 0.25 -8.17
C LYS A 41 -9.55 -0.76 -8.60
N ALA A 42 -9.23 -2.05 -8.56
CA ALA A 42 -10.17 -3.11 -8.90
C ALA A 42 -11.38 -3.11 -7.95
N TYR A 43 -11.13 -3.00 -6.65
CA TYR A 43 -12.18 -2.89 -5.65
C TYR A 43 -13.03 -1.62 -5.78
N ALA A 44 -12.41 -0.48 -6.09
CA ALA A 44 -13.13 0.76 -6.35
C ALA A 44 -13.98 0.71 -7.62
N ALA A 45 -13.53 -0.01 -8.65
CA ALA A 45 -14.27 -0.22 -9.88
C ALA A 45 -15.44 -1.21 -9.70
N GLU A 46 -15.22 -2.28 -8.94
CA GLU A 46 -16.21 -3.31 -8.65
C GLU A 46 -16.01 -3.85 -7.23
N GLN A 47 -16.93 -3.48 -6.34
CA GLN A 47 -16.97 -3.96 -4.96
C GLN A 47 -17.60 -5.36 -4.92
N SER A 48 -16.90 -6.35 -5.48
CA SER A 48 -17.26 -7.76 -5.34
C SER A 48 -16.47 -8.41 -4.22
N SER A 49 -16.99 -9.50 -3.64
CA SER A 49 -16.29 -10.27 -2.59
C SER A 49 -14.86 -10.66 -3.00
N ALA A 50 -14.64 -11.00 -4.28
CA ALA A 50 -13.32 -11.34 -4.82
C ALA A 50 -12.37 -10.14 -4.80
N ASN A 51 -12.78 -8.98 -5.30
CA ASN A 51 -11.95 -7.77 -5.31
C ASN A 51 -11.70 -7.25 -3.89
N CYS A 52 -12.68 -7.37 -3.00
CA CYS A 52 -12.53 -7.05 -1.58
C CYS A 52 -11.45 -7.92 -0.92
N LYS A 53 -11.50 -9.24 -1.12
CA LYS A 53 -10.52 -10.19 -0.59
C LYS A 53 -9.12 -9.92 -1.15
N ASN A 54 -9.02 -9.59 -2.43
CA ASN A 54 -7.74 -9.22 -3.07
C ASN A 54 -7.18 -7.92 -2.48
N TYR A 55 -8.01 -6.91 -2.25
CA TYR A 55 -7.61 -5.66 -1.60
C TYR A 55 -7.15 -5.90 -0.16
N LYS A 56 -7.91 -6.70 0.61
CA LYS A 56 -7.55 -7.13 1.97
C LYS A 56 -6.19 -7.82 2.02
N ALA A 57 -5.98 -8.79 1.14
CA ALA A 57 -4.72 -9.54 1.05
C ALA A 57 -3.54 -8.62 0.70
N ALA A 58 -3.72 -7.70 -0.25
CA ALA A 58 -2.66 -6.78 -0.64
C ALA A 58 -2.22 -5.83 0.51
N ILE A 59 -3.15 -5.40 1.36
CA ILE A 59 -2.82 -4.64 2.58
C ILE A 59 -2.02 -5.52 3.55
N GLN A 60 -2.46 -6.75 3.78
CA GLN A 60 -1.78 -7.69 4.68
C GLN A 60 -0.37 -8.01 4.20
N ASP A 61 -0.18 -8.22 2.89
CA ASP A 61 1.13 -8.47 2.30
C ASP A 61 2.07 -7.29 2.47
N LEU A 62 1.57 -6.05 2.34
CA LEU A 62 2.36 -4.84 2.58
C LEU A 62 2.85 -4.74 4.04
N ILE A 63 1.97 -5.04 5.01
CA ILE A 63 2.31 -5.04 6.44
C ILE A 63 3.29 -6.18 6.75
N ASN A 64 2.97 -7.41 6.34
CA ASN A 64 3.77 -8.61 6.61
C ASN A 64 5.13 -8.57 5.91
N GLY A 65 5.19 -7.91 4.75
CA GLY A 65 6.42 -7.65 4.02
C GLY A 65 7.37 -6.66 4.71
N GLY A 66 6.92 -5.99 5.78
CA GLY A 66 7.71 -4.96 6.46
C GLY A 66 7.84 -3.67 5.66
N CYS A 67 6.96 -3.46 4.68
CA CYS A 67 6.96 -2.27 3.83
C CYS A 67 6.31 -1.07 4.50
N VAL A 68 5.51 -1.32 5.54
CA VAL A 68 4.93 -0.32 6.43
C VAL A 68 5.82 -0.18 7.66
N THR A 69 6.64 0.87 7.69
CA THR A 69 7.65 1.05 8.76
C THR A 69 7.19 2.01 9.86
N SER A 70 6.20 2.87 9.58
CA SER A 70 5.68 3.79 10.57
C SER A 70 4.48 3.20 11.32
N SER A 71 4.41 3.46 12.63
CA SER A 71 3.30 3.00 13.46
C SER A 71 1.95 3.58 13.02
N ASP A 72 1.95 4.84 12.58
CA ASP A 72 0.74 5.53 12.11
C ASP A 72 0.20 4.92 10.82
N GLU A 73 1.08 4.62 9.86
CA GLU A 73 0.69 3.96 8.61
C GLU A 73 0.19 2.53 8.87
N LYS A 74 0.84 1.80 9.78
CA LYS A 74 0.37 0.46 10.19
C LYS A 74 -1.01 0.53 10.83
N ALA A 75 -1.25 1.51 11.69
CA ALA A 75 -2.56 1.72 12.32
C ALA A 75 -3.63 2.08 11.28
N ALA A 76 -3.31 2.93 10.30
CA ALA A 76 -4.23 3.27 9.21
C ALA A 76 -4.62 2.04 8.38
N TYR A 77 -3.66 1.20 7.99
CA TYR A 77 -3.96 -0.03 7.27
C TYR A 77 -4.74 -1.05 8.12
N GLN A 78 -4.42 -1.16 9.41
CA GLN A 78 -5.17 -2.03 10.32
C GLN A 78 -6.63 -1.58 10.44
N LEU A 79 -6.89 -0.28 10.56
CA LEU A 79 -8.25 0.27 10.58
C LEU A 79 -9.01 -0.08 9.29
N ILE A 80 -8.35 -0.04 8.12
CA ILE A 80 -8.97 -0.47 6.86
C ILE A 80 -9.34 -1.96 6.94
N LEU A 81 -8.40 -2.82 7.38
CA LEU A 81 -8.64 -4.27 7.49
C LEU A 81 -9.81 -4.61 8.42
N ASP A 82 -9.95 -3.88 9.52
CA ASP A 82 -10.99 -4.10 10.53
C ASP A 82 -12.38 -3.67 10.04
N ASN A 83 -12.45 -2.65 9.19
CA ASN A 83 -13.72 -2.16 8.61
C ASN A 83 -14.09 -2.83 7.28
N LEU A 84 -13.15 -3.54 6.65
CA LEU A 84 -13.36 -4.17 5.35
C LEU A 84 -14.09 -5.52 5.52
N ASN A 85 -15.41 -5.48 5.36
CA ASN A 85 -16.26 -6.68 5.35
C ASN A 85 -16.48 -7.19 3.92
N CYS A 86 -15.88 -8.33 3.58
CA CYS A 86 -15.89 -8.89 2.23
C CYS A 86 -16.98 -9.94 1.98
N ASP A 87 -17.84 -10.21 2.96
CA ASP A 87 -18.87 -11.26 2.88
C ASP A 87 -20.29 -10.71 2.65
N VAL A 88 -20.44 -9.39 2.45
CA VAL A 88 -21.73 -8.68 2.25
C VAL A 88 -21.76 -7.85 0.96
N GLN A 89 -20.97 -8.23 -0.04
CA GLN A 89 -20.81 -7.49 -1.29
C GLN A 89 -21.41 -8.18 -2.49
#